data_AF-A0A941PVT5-F1
#
_entry.id   AF-A0A941PVT5-F1
#
_cell.length_a   1.000
_cell.length_b   1.000
_cell.length_c   1.000
_cell.angle_alpha   90.00
_cell.angle_beta   90.00
_cell.angle_gamma   90.00
#
_symmetry.space_group_name_H-M   'P 1'
#
loop_
_entity.id
_entity.type
_entity.pdbx_description
1 polymer ?
#
loop_
_entity_poly.entity_id
_entity_poly.type
_entity_poly.pdbx_seq_one_letter_code
_entity_poly.pdbx_strand_id
1 'polypeptide(L)' 'PAAEQMHVVLEGRANGAMPSWKQLSDTDLAAVVTYTKNHWSNATGQIVQPSEFVAARAGTFPG' A
#
# COMPACT_ATOMS: atom_id res chain seq x y z
N PRO A 1 -1.59 8.69 -5.42
CA PRO A 1 -1.23 8.67 -3.97
C PRO A 1 -1.46 7.31 -3.25
N ALA A 2 -2.47 6.51 -3.62
CA ALA A 2 -2.64 5.14 -3.10
C ALA A 2 -1.78 4.12 -3.87
N ALA A 3 -1.86 4.11 -5.21
CA ALA A 3 -1.04 3.25 -6.07
C ALA A 3 0.46 3.35 -5.77
N GLU A 4 0.97 4.56 -5.52
CA GLU A 4 2.39 4.76 -5.24
C GLU A 4 2.80 4.05 -3.95
N GLN A 5 2.00 4.13 -2.89
CA GLN A 5 2.27 3.36 -1.67
C GLN A 5 2.11 1.86 -1.87
N MET A 6 1.15 1.43 -2.69
CA MET A 6 1.00 0.00 -3.01
C MET A 6 2.21 -0.53 -3.79
N HIS A 7 2.77 0.24 -4.73
CA HIS A 7 4.04 -0.06 -5.38
C HIS A 7 5.19 -0.12 -4.38
N VAL A 8 5.31 0.85 -3.47
CA VAL A 8 6.35 0.84 -2.44
C VAL A 8 6.27 -0.41 -1.57
N VAL A 9 5.06 -0.82 -1.20
CA VAL A 9 4.86 -1.93 -0.28
C VAL A 9 4.99 -3.28 -1.00
N LEU A 10 4.59 -3.37 -2.27
CA LEU A 10 4.68 -4.59 -3.07
C LEU A 10 6.05 -4.77 -3.75
N GLU A 11 6.65 -3.72 -4.26
CA GLU A 11 7.90 -3.78 -5.03
C GLU A 11 9.12 -3.30 -4.23
N GLY A 12 8.89 -2.65 -3.09
CA GLY A 12 9.94 -1.95 -2.35
C GLY A 12 10.21 -0.56 -2.95
N ARG A 13 10.99 0.26 -2.24
CA ARG A 13 11.39 1.60 -2.72
C ARG A 13 12.83 1.92 -2.37
N ALA A 14 13.36 2.94 -3.04
CA ALA A 14 14.65 3.56 -2.76
C ALA A 14 15.82 2.57 -2.82
N ASN A 15 15.91 1.82 -3.94
CA ASN A 15 16.99 0.86 -4.20
C ASN A 15 17.23 -0.14 -3.06
N GLY A 16 16.16 -0.63 -2.43
CA GLY A 16 16.22 -1.64 -1.36
C GLY A 16 16.26 -1.09 0.06
N ALA A 17 16.21 0.24 0.25
CA ALA A 17 16.07 0.82 1.59
C ALA A 17 14.72 0.47 2.24
N MET A 18 13.68 0.25 1.42
CA MET A 18 12.38 -0.24 1.86
C MET A 18 12.13 -1.63 1.25
N PRO A 19 12.13 -2.70 2.04
CA PRO A 19 11.90 -4.05 1.53
C PRO A 19 10.45 -4.23 1.08
N SER A 20 10.24 -5.10 0.08
CA SER A 20 8.88 -5.48 -0.32
C SER A 20 8.22 -6.30 0.80
N TRP A 21 6.99 -5.94 1.17
CA TRP A 21 6.17 -6.68 2.13
C TRP A 21 5.14 -7.58 1.46
N LYS A 22 5.40 -8.04 0.23
CA LYS A 22 4.59 -9.04 -0.49
C LYS A 22 4.29 -10.32 0.31
N GLN A 23 5.09 -10.60 1.33
CA GLN A 23 4.91 -11.71 2.27
C GLN A 23 3.74 -11.53 3.26
N LEU A 24 3.24 -10.31 3.47
CA LEU A 24 2.10 -10.04 4.34
C LEU A 24 0.78 -10.26 3.61
N SER A 25 -0.31 -10.44 4.36
CA SER A 25 -1.65 -10.58 3.79
C SER A 25 -2.17 -9.24 3.27
N ASP A 26 -3.04 -9.25 2.26
CA ASP A 26 -3.60 -8.03 1.68
C ASP A 26 -4.36 -7.17 2.70
N THR A 27 -4.98 -7.79 3.71
CA THR A 27 -5.62 -7.12 4.85
C THR A 27 -4.61 -6.35 5.72
N ASP A 28 -3.46 -6.96 6.02
CA ASP A 28 -2.41 -6.32 6.83
C ASP A 28 -1.80 -5.15 6.07
N LEU A 29 -1.56 -5.34 4.77
CA LEU A 29 -1.05 -4.30 3.89
C LEU A 29 -2.02 -3.11 3.78
N ALA A 30 -3.32 -3.39 3.64
CA ALA A 30 -4.37 -2.38 3.65
C ALA A 30 -4.42 -1.60 4.97
N ALA A 31 -4.31 -2.29 6.11
CA ALA A 31 -4.28 -1.65 7.42
C ALA A 31 -3.04 -0.77 7.60
N VAL A 32 -1.85 -1.27 7.22
CA VAL A 32 -0.59 -0.52 7.33
C VAL A 32 -0.61 0.72 6.44
N VAL A 33 -1.05 0.60 5.19
CA VAL A 33 -1.12 1.75 4.26
C VAL A 33 -2.18 2.75 4.72
N THR A 34 -3.34 2.29 5.19
CA THR A 34 -4.37 3.16 5.77
C THR A 34 -3.84 3.89 7.00
N TYR A 35 -3.16 3.19 7.91
CA TYR A 35 -2.53 3.80 9.08
C TYR A 35 -1.48 4.84 8.69
N THR A 36 -0.58 4.46 7.78
CA THR A 36 0.49 5.33 7.26
C THR A 36 -0.09 6.59 6.62
N LYS A 37 -1.15 6.47 5.79
CA LYS A 37 -1.80 7.65 5.20
C LYS A 37 -2.44 8.56 6.24
N ASN A 38 -3.18 8.00 7.19
CA ASN A 38 -3.88 8.82 8.19
C ASN A 38 -2.89 9.48 9.16
N HIS A 39 -1.81 8.79 9.54
CA HIS A 39 -0.81 9.33 10.47
C HIS A 39 0.18 10.30 9.82
N TRP A 40 0.64 10.03 8.60
CA TRP A 40 1.68 10.83 7.97
C TRP A 40 1.15 11.92 7.04
N SER A 41 0.01 11.70 6.38
CA SER A 41 -0.44 12.57 5.30
C SER A 41 -1.42 13.66 5.73
N ASN A 42 -1.75 13.79 7.02
CA ASN A 42 -2.82 14.70 7.51
C ASN A 42 -4.14 14.56 6.72
N ALA A 43 -4.31 13.46 5.98
CA ALA A 43 -5.39 13.21 5.04
C ALA A 43 -6.32 12.18 5.66
N THR A 44 -7.19 12.65 6.55
CA THR A 44 -8.24 11.86 7.17
C THR A 44 -9.26 11.41 6.11
N GLY A 45 -9.61 10.12 6.13
CA GLY A 45 -10.69 9.55 5.29
C GLY A 45 -10.25 8.73 4.08
N GLN A 46 -8.95 8.56 3.83
CA GLN A 46 -8.47 7.63 2.81
C GLN A 46 -8.24 6.24 3.40
N ILE A 47 -9.26 5.39 3.28
CA ILE A 47 -9.18 3.96 3.63
C ILE A 47 -8.79 3.20 2.38
N VAL A 48 -7.69 2.44 2.44
CA VAL A 48 -7.33 1.50 1.39
C VAL A 48 -8.04 0.19 1.66
N GLN A 49 -8.76 -0.32 0.67
CA GLN A 49 -9.48 -1.58 0.79
C GLN A 49 -8.54 -2.77 0.50
N PRO A 50 -8.73 -3.91 1.17
CA PRO A 50 -7.97 -5.13 0.85
C PRO A 50 -8.14 -5.57 -0.61
N SER A 51 -9.31 -5.33 -1.20
CA SER A 51 -9.59 -5.62 -2.61
C SER A 51 -8.69 -4.83 -3.57
N GLU A 52 -8.27 -3.63 -3.21
CA GLU A 52 -7.31 -2.85 -4.01
C GLU A 52 -5.95 -3.56 -4.01
N PHE A 53 -5.52 -4.12 -2.87
CA PHE A 53 -4.27 -4.88 -2.78
C PHE A 53 -4.30 -6.17 -3.60
N VAL A 54 -5.44 -6.85 -3.63
CA VAL A 54 -5.65 -8.00 -4.52
C VAL A 54 -5.51 -7.60 -5.98
N ALA A 55 -6.13 -6.48 -6.37
CA ALA A 55 -6.01 -5.93 -7.73
C ALA A 55 -4.56 -5.54 -8.04
N ALA A 56 -3.86 -4.89 -7.10
CA ALA A 56 -2.47 -4.46 -7.25
C ALA A 56 -1.51 -5.64 -7.37
N ARG A 57 -1.74 -6.76 -6.66
CA ARG A 57 -0.99 -8.01 -6.88
C ARG A 57 -1.20 -8.58 -8.27
N ALA A 58 -2.39 -8.41 -8.84
CA ALA A 58 -2.69 -8.78 -10.22
C ALA A 58 -2.18 -7.75 -11.24
N GLY A 59 -1.49 -6.69 -10.81
CA GLY A 59 -0.93 -5.63 -11.66
C GLY A 59 -1.90 -4.48 -11.97
N THR A 60 -3.06 -4.45 -11.32
CA THR A 60 -4.07 -3.39 -11.48
C THR A 60 -4.05 -2.45 -10.29
N PHE A 61 -3.48 -1.27 -10.46
CA PHE A 61 -3.37 -0.26 -9.41
C PHE A 61 -4.45 0.83 -9.57
N PRO A 62 -5.05 1.33 -8.48
CA PRO A 62 -6.02 2.42 -8.54
C PRO A 62 -5.35 3.73 -8.99
N GLY A 63 -5.93 4.39 -10.01
CA GLY A 63 -5.47 5.69 -10.53
C GLY A 63 -5.61 6.84 -9.55
#